data_AF-A0A377TI15-F1
#
_entry.id   AF-A0A377TI15-F1
#
_cell.length_a   1.000
_cell.length_b   1.000
_cell.length_c   1.000
_cell.angle_alpha   90.00
_cell.angle_beta   90.00
_cell.angle_gamma   90.00
#
_symmetry.space_group_name_H-M   'P 1'
#
loop_
_entity.id
_entity.type
_entity.pdbx_description
1 polymer ?
#
loop_
_entity_poly.entity_id
_entity_poly.type
_entity_poly.pdbx_seq_one_letter_code
_entity_poly.pdbx_strand_id
1 'polypeptide(L)'
;MAFLKEPEPPKGFRDLFDKLPQFKQVLNMPTKRLRGAPCQQKIIQGDDVDLNKIPIMTCWPEDAAPLITWGLTVTRGPHKERQNLGIIASS
;
A
#
# COMPACT_ATOMS: atom_id res chain seq x y z
N MET A 1 20.84 8.01 5.26
CA MET A 1 19.56 7.38 4.86
C MET A 1 19.72 6.69 3.49
N ALA A 2 20.51 5.60 3.40
CA ALA A 2 20.78 4.90 2.13
C ALA A 2 20.74 3.36 2.23
N PHE A 3 20.67 2.80 3.44
CA PHE A 3 20.78 1.35 3.67
C PHE A 3 19.57 0.52 3.17
N LEU A 4 18.42 1.16 2.93
CA LEU A 4 17.22 0.49 2.42
C LEU A 4 17.23 0.30 0.89
N LYS A 5 18.10 1.00 0.16
CA LYS A 5 18.07 0.99 -1.31
C LYS A 5 18.89 -0.17 -1.88
N GLU A 6 20.09 -0.41 -1.34
CA GLU A 6 20.99 -1.48 -1.78
C GLU A 6 21.82 -1.96 -0.58
N PRO A 7 21.60 -3.18 -0.04
CA PRO A 7 22.44 -3.70 1.03
C PRO A 7 23.82 -4.03 0.44
N GLU A 8 24.86 -3.33 0.88
CA GLU A 8 26.24 -3.71 0.55
C GLU A 8 26.54 -5.12 1.09
N PRO A 9 27.06 -6.05 0.25
CA PRO A 9 27.37 -7.40 0.70
C PRO A 9 28.39 -7.34 1.85
N PRO A 10 28.14 -8.05 2.97
CA PRO A 10 28.96 -7.95 4.16
C PRO A 10 30.39 -8.39 3.83
N LYS A 11 31.37 -7.55 4.17
CA LYS A 11 32.79 -7.78 3.84
C LYS A 11 33.46 -8.83 4.76
N GLY A 12 32.69 -9.49 5.64
CA GLY A 12 33.17 -10.58 6.50
C GLY A 12 32.17 -11.01 7.58
N PHE A 13 32.52 -12.07 8.34
CA PHE A 13 31.65 -12.64 9.39
C PHE A 13 31.36 -11.66 10.55
N ARG A 14 32.32 -10.80 10.94
CA ARG A 14 32.10 -9.77 11.97
C ARG A 14 31.04 -8.75 11.56
N ASP A 15 31.12 -8.27 10.32
CA ASP A 15 30.17 -7.31 9.75
C ASP A 15 28.75 -7.91 9.61
N LEU A 16 28.65 -9.24 9.40
CA LEU A 16 27.38 -9.95 9.40
C LEU A 16 26.73 -9.98 10.80
N PHE A 17 27.51 -10.19 11.86
CA PHE A 17 27.02 -10.15 13.24
C PHE A 17 26.61 -8.72 13.66
N ASP A 18 27.38 -7.70 13.26
CA ASP A 18 27.08 -6.30 13.58
C ASP A 18 25.82 -5.78 12.85
N LYS A 19 25.57 -6.25 11.62
CA LYS A 19 24.38 -5.88 10.83
C LYS A 19 23.15 -6.74 11.10
N LEU A 20 23.31 -7.91 11.74
CA LEU A 20 22.21 -8.82 12.08
C LEU A 20 21.03 -8.16 12.84
N PRO A 21 21.26 -7.29 13.85
CA PRO A 21 20.19 -6.60 14.57
C PRO A 21 19.40 -5.64 13.68
N GLN A 22 20.04 -5.03 12.69
CA GLN A 22 19.40 -4.10 11.75
C GLN A 22 18.55 -4.85 10.71
N PHE A 23 19.03 -5.99 10.22
CA PHE A 23 18.22 -6.88 9.37
C PHE A 23 16.98 -7.41 10.09
N LYS A 24 17.08 -7.71 11.40
CA LYS A 24 15.92 -8.11 12.21
C LYS A 24 14.85 -7.01 12.25
N GLN A 25 15.22 -5.74 12.35
CA GLN A 25 14.23 -4.65 12.37
C GLN A 25 13.43 -4.55 11.07
N VAL A 26 14.06 -4.78 9.92
CA VAL A 26 13.39 -4.80 8.61
C VAL A 26 12.48 -6.02 8.46
N LEU A 27 12.91 -7.18 8.96
CA LEU A 27 12.12 -8.42 8.95
C LEU A 27 10.95 -8.40 9.97
N ASN A 28 10.99 -7.50 10.96
CA ASN A 28 10.01 -7.39 12.04
C ASN A 28 8.83 -6.45 11.74
N MET A 29 8.62 -6.01 10.48
CA MET A 29 7.39 -5.32 10.07
C MET A 29 6.46 -6.19 9.19
N PRO A 30 6.04 -7.39 9.61
CA PRO A 30 5.00 -8.10 8.89
C PRO A 30 3.66 -7.38 9.07
N THR A 31 2.90 -7.25 7.99
CA THR A 31 1.52 -6.78 8.06
C THR A 31 0.67 -7.81 8.81
N LYS A 32 0.03 -7.43 9.91
CA LYS A 32 -0.87 -8.31 10.66
C LYS A 32 -2.22 -8.42 9.94
N ARG A 33 -2.59 -9.61 9.49
CA ARG A 33 -3.92 -9.87 8.92
C ARG A 33 -4.95 -10.02 10.04
N LEU A 34 -6.01 -9.21 9.97
CA LEU A 34 -7.16 -9.30 10.88
C LEU A 34 -8.32 -10.02 10.18
N ARG A 35 -9.15 -10.74 10.95
CA ARG A 35 -10.36 -11.39 10.42
C ARG A 35 -11.50 -10.41 10.18
N GLY A 36 -11.56 -9.34 10.96
CA GLY A 36 -12.52 -8.24 10.82
C GLY A 36 -11.82 -6.91 11.02
N ALA A 37 -12.26 -5.90 10.28
CA ALA A 37 -11.73 -4.55 10.36
C ALA A 37 -12.88 -3.51 10.30
N PRO A 38 -12.71 -2.32 10.90
CA PRO A 38 -13.73 -1.26 10.87
C PRO A 38 -14.17 -0.86 9.46
N CYS A 39 -13.28 -0.96 8.45
CA CYS A 39 -13.61 -0.67 7.05
C CYS A 39 -14.65 -1.63 6.44
N GLN A 40 -14.99 -2.74 7.12
CA GLN A 40 -15.95 -3.73 6.66
C GLN A 40 -17.33 -3.62 7.34
N GLN A 41 -17.58 -2.58 8.14
CA GLN A 41 -18.84 -2.43 8.90
C GLN A 41 -20.06 -2.14 8.01
N LYS A 42 -19.87 -1.47 6.86
CA LYS A 42 -20.92 -1.16 5.90
C LYS A 42 -20.50 -1.72 4.54
N ILE A 43 -21.21 -2.73 4.06
CA ILE A 43 -20.89 -3.44 2.82
C ILE A 43 -22.01 -3.17 1.82
N ILE A 44 -21.66 -2.64 0.65
CA ILE A 44 -22.53 -2.42 -0.50
C ILE A 44 -21.89 -3.19 -1.66
N GLN A 45 -22.65 -4.04 -2.35
CA GLN A 45 -22.13 -4.99 -3.35
C GLN A 45 -23.09 -5.15 -4.52
N GLY A 46 -22.56 -5.57 -5.67
CA GLY A 46 -23.36 -5.82 -6.88
C GLY A 46 -24.06 -4.57 -7.37
N ASP A 47 -25.35 -4.70 -7.68
CA ASP A 47 -26.15 -3.63 -8.29
C ASP A 47 -26.47 -2.48 -7.32
N ASP A 48 -26.26 -2.67 -6.01
CA ASP A 48 -26.46 -1.61 -4.99
C ASP A 48 -25.31 -0.59 -4.96
N VAL A 49 -24.20 -0.87 -5.66
CA VAL A 49 -23.01 -0.02 -5.70
C VAL A 49 -23.30 1.24 -6.51
N ASP A 50 -23.26 2.38 -5.83
CA ASP A 50 -23.41 3.71 -6.43
C ASP A 50 -22.31 4.63 -5.91
N LEU A 51 -21.36 4.98 -6.80
CA LEU A 51 -20.23 5.83 -6.47
C LEU A 51 -20.64 7.29 -6.19
N ASN A 52 -21.81 7.72 -6.67
CA ASN A 52 -22.32 9.08 -6.43
C ASN A 52 -22.71 9.31 -4.96
N LYS A 53 -22.82 8.24 -4.16
CA LYS A 53 -23.04 8.33 -2.71
C LYS A 53 -21.78 8.78 -1.95
N ILE A 54 -20.61 8.68 -2.57
CA ILE A 54 -19.35 9.18 -2.01
C ILE A 54 -19.20 10.64 -2.46
N PRO A 55 -18.88 11.59 -1.55
CA PRO A 55 -18.69 12.99 -1.91
C PRO A 55 -17.33 13.19 -2.60
N ILE A 56 -17.20 12.70 -3.83
CA ILE A 56 -16.00 12.87 -4.65
C ILE A 56 -15.95 14.33 -5.11
N MET A 57 -14.78 14.94 -4.98
CA MET A 57 -14.58 16.36 -5.30
C MET A 57 -14.22 16.54 -6.77
N THR A 58 -14.81 17.56 -7.40
CA THR A 58 -14.33 18.14 -8.65
C THR A 58 -13.36 19.27 -8.28
N CYS A 59 -12.09 19.16 -8.69
CA CYS A 59 -11.03 20.05 -8.21
C CYS A 59 -11.06 21.41 -8.92
N TRP A 60 -11.44 21.43 -10.19
CA TRP A 60 -11.45 22.61 -11.05
C TRP A 60 -12.77 22.74 -11.82
N PRO A 61 -13.19 23.98 -12.18
CA PRO A 61 -14.42 24.20 -12.94
C PRO A 61 -14.46 23.46 -14.28
N GLU A 62 -13.31 23.24 -14.91
CA GLU A 62 -13.18 22.60 -16.22
C GLU A 62 -12.90 21.08 -16.16
N ASP A 63 -12.88 20.48 -14.96
CA ASP A 63 -12.67 19.04 -14.82
C ASP A 63 -13.84 18.26 -15.45
N ALA A 64 -13.52 17.22 -16.22
CA ALA A 64 -14.51 16.41 -16.93
C ALA A 64 -15.43 15.60 -16.00
N ALA A 65 -14.97 15.29 -14.78
CA ALA A 65 -15.69 14.52 -13.77
C ALA A 65 -15.05 14.68 -12.38
N PRO A 66 -15.77 14.33 -11.28
CA PRO A 66 -15.19 14.23 -9.94
C PRO A 66 -13.99 13.25 -9.90
N LEU A 67 -13.00 13.52 -9.04
CA LEU A 67 -11.76 12.73 -8.99
C LEU A 67 -11.44 12.19 -7.59
N ILE A 68 -11.15 10.89 -7.51
CA ILE A 68 -10.57 10.25 -6.32
C ILE A 68 -9.05 10.48 -6.34
N THR A 69 -8.56 11.32 -5.42
CA THR A 69 -7.17 11.81 -5.42
C THR A 69 -6.23 11.06 -4.46
N TRP A 70 -6.78 10.47 -3.39
CA TRP A 70 -5.99 9.87 -2.30
C TRP A 70 -6.19 8.36 -2.14
N GLY A 71 -6.79 7.71 -3.13
CA GLY A 71 -7.00 6.25 -3.12
C GLY A 71 -5.69 5.49 -3.22
N LEU A 72 -5.39 4.64 -2.23
CA LEU A 72 -4.30 3.66 -2.33
C LEU A 72 -4.79 2.46 -3.13
N THR A 73 -4.42 2.42 -4.40
CA THR A 73 -4.69 1.29 -5.28
C THR A 73 -3.77 0.14 -4.91
N VAL A 74 -4.37 -0.99 -4.52
CA VAL A 74 -3.65 -2.22 -4.17
C VAL A 74 -3.66 -3.16 -5.37
N THR A 75 -2.50 -3.55 -5.87
CA THR A 75 -2.37 -4.54 -6.95
C THR A 75 -1.49 -5.71 -6.53
N ARG A 76 -1.76 -6.88 -7.09
CA ARG A 76 -0.94 -8.08 -6.90
C ARG A 76 -0.71 -8.74 -8.26
N GLY A 77 0.55 -8.98 -8.60
CA GLY A 77 0.91 -9.67 -9.85
C GLY A 77 0.49 -11.15 -9.80
N PRO A 78 0.16 -11.76 -10.95
CA PRO A 78 -0.36 -13.14 -11.01
C PRO A 78 0.64 -14.19 -10.50
N HIS A 79 1.94 -13.88 -10.51
CA HIS A 79 3.02 -14.80 -10.15
C HIS A 79 3.82 -14.37 -8.91
N LYS A 80 3.38 -13.34 -8.18
CA LYS A 80 4.11 -12.81 -7.02
C LYS A 80 3.18 -12.64 -5.81
N GLU A 81 3.69 -12.97 -4.62
CA GLU A 81 2.98 -12.79 -3.34
C GLU A 81 2.94 -11.31 -2.90
N ARG A 82 3.90 -10.49 -3.37
CA ARG A 82 4.02 -9.09 -2.97
C ARG A 82 2.88 -8.24 -3.55
N GLN A 83 2.25 -7.46 -2.68
CA GLN A 83 1.31 -6.41 -3.06
C GLN A 83 2.05 -5.09 -3.35
N ASN A 84 1.60 -4.36 -4.36
CA ASN A 84 2.05 -3.01 -4.65
C ASN A 84 0.96 -2.01 -4.22
N LEU A 85 1.38 -0.89 -3.65
CA LEU A 85 0.53 0.22 -3.24
C LEU A 85 0.91 1.43 -4.10
N GLY A 86 -0.06 1.96 -4.85
CA GLY A 86 0.12 3.16 -5.65
C GLY A 86 -0.99 4.17 -5.41
N ILE A 87 -0.68 5.45 -5.53
CA ILE A 87 -1.68 6.51 -5.65
C ILE A 87 -2.01 6.63 -7.12
N ILE A 88 -3.27 6.40 -7.49
CA ILE A 88 -3.75 6.51 -8.87
C ILE A 88 -5.01 7.37 -8.84
N ALA A 89 -5.03 8.40 -9.67
CA ALA A 89 -6.18 9.26 -9.85
C ALA A 89 -7.25 8.49 -10.64
N SER A 90 -8.45 8.34 -10.07
CA SER A 90 -9.58 7.67 -10.72
C SER A 90 -10.78 8.59 -10.74
N SER A 91 -11.31 8.84 -11.93
CA SER A 91 -12.57 9.54 -12.19
C SER A 91 -13.72 8.55 -12.31
#